data_AF-A0A7W1KLC6-F1
#
_entry.id   AF-A0A7W1KLC6-F1
#
_cell.length_a   1.000
_cell.length_b   1.000
_cell.length_c   1.000
_cell.angle_alpha   90.00
_cell.angle_beta   90.00
_cell.angle_gamma   90.00
#
_symmetry.space_group_name_H-M   'P 1'
#
loop_
_entity.id
_entity.type
_entity.pdbx_description
1 polymer ?
#
loop_
_entity_poly.entity_id
_entity_poly.type
_entity_poly.pdbx_seq_one_letter_code
_entity_poly.pdbx_strand_id
1 'polypeptide(L)' 'MLTNASKIRLDPRVQVVIDMDGYGPPGAKMGAYRWFVVRHPVQYTGWKLFYKNDKPLMTPQQVLELYPKPMYIQYQ' A
#
# COMPACT_ATOMS: atom_id res chain seq x y z
N MET A 1 -5.71 -9.69 -7.25
CA MET A 1 -5.96 -9.28 -5.85
C MET A 1 -5.37 -10.35 -4.93
N LEU A 2 -4.75 -9.96 -3.82
CA LEU A 2 -4.14 -10.90 -2.87
C LEU A 2 -5.20 -11.83 -2.26
N THR A 3 -4.95 -13.13 -2.24
CA THR A 3 -5.84 -14.12 -1.61
C THR A 3 -5.16 -14.79 -0.42
N ASN A 4 -5.93 -15.30 0.54
CA ASN A 4 -5.42 -16.04 1.69
C ASN A 4 -4.42 -15.26 2.58
N ALA A 5 -4.51 -13.93 2.63
CA ALA A 5 -3.64 -13.10 3.49
C ALA A 5 -3.68 -13.53 4.97
N SER A 6 -4.83 -14.02 5.44
CA SER A 6 -5.02 -14.56 6.79
C SER A 6 -4.22 -15.83 7.09
N LYS A 7 -3.66 -16.51 6.08
CA LYS A 7 -2.79 -17.69 6.25
C LYS A 7 -1.31 -17.32 6.43
N ILE A 8 -0.95 -16.05 6.26
CA ILE A 8 0.43 -15.60 6.46
C ILE A 8 0.76 -15.68 7.95
N ARG A 9 1.82 -16.43 8.28
CA ARG A 9 2.31 -16.56 9.65
C ARG A 9 3.43 -15.56 9.87
N LEU A 10 3.29 -14.75 10.92
CA LEU A 10 4.35 -13.84 11.34
C LEU A 10 5.53 -14.63 11.91
N ASP A 11 6.73 -14.19 11.58
CA ASP A 11 7.99 -14.75 12.04
C ASP A 11 8.89 -13.60 12.48
N PRO A 12 9.50 -13.63 13.68
CA PRO A 12 10.28 -12.50 14.20
C PRO A 12 11.53 -12.16 13.37
N ARG A 13 11.97 -13.05 12.47
CA ARG A 13 13.16 -12.85 11.63
C ARG A 13 12.87 -12.08 10.35
N VAL A 14 11.59 -11.92 9.98
CA VAL A 14 11.17 -11.23 8.76
C VAL A 14 9.96 -10.35 9.02
N GLN A 15 9.82 -9.28 8.24
CA GLN A 15 8.66 -8.39 8.31
C GLN A 15 7.86 -8.49 7.01
N VAL A 16 6.54 -8.45 7.11
CA VAL A 16 5.65 -8.54 5.95
C VAL A 16 4.99 -7.19 5.69
N VAL A 17 5.19 -6.68 4.47
CA VAL A 17 4.50 -5.49 3.96
C VAL A 17 3.53 -5.95 2.89
N ILE A 18 2.24 -5.59 3.04
CA ILE A 18 1.28 -5.67 1.94
C ILE A 18 1.27 -4.32 1.23
N ASP A 19 1.79 -4.30 0.00
CA ASP A 19 1.99 -3.07 -0.78
C ASP A 19 0.82 -2.81 -1.73
N MET A 20 0.43 -1.53 -1.86
CA MET A 20 -0.48 -1.11 -2.93
C MET A 20 0.31 -0.86 -4.22
N ASP A 21 0.28 -1.86 -5.08
CA ASP A 21 0.91 -1.84 -6.40
C ASP A 21 -0.13 -1.62 -7.52
N GLY A 22 -0.65 -0.40 -7.60
CA GLY A 22 -1.51 0.03 -8.69
C GLY A 22 -1.32 1.50 -8.99
N TYR A 23 -1.42 1.91 -10.25
CA TYR A 23 -1.26 3.31 -10.66
C TYR A 23 -2.59 3.99 -10.91
N GLY A 24 -2.58 5.33 -10.92
CA GLY A 24 -3.73 6.14 -11.30
C GLY A 24 -3.86 7.40 -10.45
N PRO A 25 -4.98 8.14 -10.60
CA PRO A 25 -5.21 9.34 -9.80
C PRO A 25 -5.36 8.97 -8.30
N PRO A 26 -5.04 9.89 -7.38
CA PRO A 26 -5.02 9.63 -5.94
C PRO A 26 -6.29 8.94 -5.41
N GLY A 27 -7.48 9.40 -5.83
CA GLY A 27 -8.75 8.83 -5.36
C GLY A 27 -8.93 7.35 -5.71
N ALA A 28 -8.59 6.95 -6.95
CA ALA A 28 -8.67 5.56 -7.38
C ALA A 28 -7.67 4.70 -6.59
N LYS A 29 -6.46 5.22 -6.41
CA LYS A 29 -5.37 4.55 -5.72
C LYS A 29 -5.67 4.36 -4.23
N MET A 30 -6.19 5.39 -3.56
CA MET A 30 -6.65 5.33 -2.17
C MET A 30 -7.83 4.36 -2.00
N GLY A 31 -8.74 4.30 -2.98
CA GLY A 31 -9.79 3.29 -3.02
C GLY A 31 -9.22 1.88 -3.04
N ALA A 32 -8.32 1.60 -3.98
CA ALA A 32 -7.65 0.32 -4.09
C ALA A 32 -6.84 -0.04 -2.83
N TYR A 33 -6.16 0.92 -2.20
CA TYR A 33 -5.49 0.70 -0.91
C TYR A 33 -6.46 0.22 0.17
N ARG A 34 -7.62 0.89 0.32
CA ARG A 34 -8.66 0.47 1.28
C ARG A 34 -9.17 -0.95 0.98
N TRP A 35 -9.38 -1.28 -0.29
CA TRP A 35 -9.99 -2.56 -0.67
C TRP A 35 -9.02 -3.74 -0.65
N PHE A 36 -7.76 -3.52 -1.04
CA PHE A 36 -6.81 -4.60 -1.31
C PHE A 36 -5.71 -4.72 -0.26
N VAL A 37 -5.42 -3.66 0.48
CA VAL A 37 -4.41 -3.65 1.54
C VAL A 37 -5.07 -3.61 2.91
N VAL A 38 -5.88 -2.58 3.19
CA VAL A 38 -6.44 -2.36 4.54
C VAL A 38 -7.39 -3.47 4.97
N ARG A 39 -8.19 -4.01 4.04
CA ARG A 39 -9.10 -5.14 4.32
C ARG A 39 -8.41 -6.49 4.50
N HIS A 40 -7.12 -6.57 4.23
CA HIS A 40 -6.32 -7.79 4.36
C HIS A 40 -5.08 -7.52 5.23
N PRO A 41 -5.27 -7.08 6.49
CA PRO A 41 -4.17 -6.69 7.35
C PRO A 41 -3.29 -7.90 7.70
N VAL A 42 -1.97 -7.70 7.72
CA VAL A 42 -0.99 -8.72 8.11
C VAL A 42 -0.04 -8.17 9.18
N GLN A 43 0.89 -7.29 8.80
CA GLN A 43 1.82 -6.66 9.74
C GLN A 43 2.01 -5.18 9.42
N TYR A 44 2.45 -4.87 8.19
CA TYR A 44 2.62 -3.50 7.73
C TYR A 44 1.98 -3.29 6.36
N THR A 45 1.76 -2.02 6.02
CA THR A 45 1.26 -1.62 4.72
C THR A 45 2.33 -0.86 3.93
N GLY A 46 2.25 -0.98 2.61
CA GLY A 46 3.13 -0.29 1.67
C GLY A 46 2.35 0.55 0.67
N TRP A 47 3.02 1.54 0.11
CA TRP A 47 2.47 2.38 -0.95
C TRP A 47 3.51 2.62 -2.04
N LYS A 48 3.17 2.26 -3.28
CA LYS A 48 4.02 2.51 -4.44
C LYS A 48 3.57 3.73 -5.20
N LEU A 49 4.50 4.58 -5.62
CA LEU A 49 4.30 5.74 -6.47
C LEU A 49 4.94 5.50 -7.83
N PHE A 50 4.19 5.79 -8.90
CA PHE A 50 4.67 5.67 -10.28
C PHE A 50 4.86 7.05 -10.89
N TYR A 51 6.09 7.48 -11.12
CA TYR A 51 6.41 8.83 -11.60
C TYR A 51 5.74 9.17 -12.94
N LYS A 52 5.59 8.18 -13.83
CA LYS A 52 5.02 8.39 -15.18
C LYS A 52 3.51 8.20 -15.24
N ASN A 53 2.96 7.35 -14.37
CA ASN A 53 1.58 6.85 -14.48
C ASN A 53 0.62 7.50 -13.47
N ASP A 54 1.12 7.90 -12.30
CA ASP A 54 0.30 8.58 -11.30
C ASP A 54 0.14 10.05 -11.71
N LYS A 55 -1.09 10.41 -12.05
CA LYS A 55 -1.45 11.76 -12.51
C LYS A 55 -2.68 12.26 -11.76
N PRO A 56 -2.53 13.20 -10.80
CA PRO A 56 -1.27 13.70 -10.25
C PRO A 56 -0.56 12.68 -9.35
N LEU A 57 0.76 12.84 -9.19
CA LEU A 57 1.55 12.12 -8.19
C LEU A 57 1.21 12.65 -6.79
N MET A 58 0.96 11.76 -5.82
CA MET A 58 0.73 12.18 -4.44
C MET A 58 2.03 12.70 -3.80
N THR A 59 1.90 13.70 -2.93
CA THR A 59 3.05 14.21 -2.15
C THR A 59 3.39 13.24 -1.01
N PRO A 60 4.63 13.29 -0.48
CA PRO A 60 4.99 12.52 0.72
C PRO A 60 4.04 12.74 1.90
N GLN A 61 3.57 13.98 2.11
CA GLN A 61 2.62 14.34 3.16
C GLN A 61 1.29 13.60 2.96
N GLN A 62 0.74 13.63 1.74
CA GLN A 62 -0.50 12.93 1.41
C GLN A 62 -0.39 11.41 1.57
N VAL A 63 0.78 10.83 1.25
CA VAL A 63 1.03 9.40 1.48
C VAL A 63 1.09 9.07 2.97
N LEU A 64 1.72 9.92 3.78
CA LEU A 64 1.83 9.74 5.23
C LEU A 64 0.51 9.99 5.99
N GLU A 65 -0.46 10.65 5.37
CA GLU A 65 -1.83 10.83 5.87
C GLU A 65 -2.74 9.61 5.66
N LEU A 66 -2.31 8.63 4.85
CA LEU A 66 -3.06 7.41 4.65
C LEU A 66 -3.20 6.61 5.95
N TYR A 67 -4.34 5.93 6.09
CA TYR A 67 -4.62 5.05 7.23
C TYR A 67 -4.98 3.63 6.77
N PRO A 68 -4.29 2.59 7.29
CA PRO A 68 -3.10 2.63 8.14
C PRO A 68 -1.95 3.37 7.46
N LYS A 69 -1.04 3.95 8.25
CA LYS A 69 0.12 4.68 7.72
C LYS A 69 1.09 3.68 7.05
N PRO A 70 1.45 3.88 5.76
CA PRO A 70 2.42 3.02 5.10
C PRO A 70 3.78 3.09 5.78
N MET A 71 4.36 1.92 6.07
CA MET A 71 5.71 1.80 6.63
C MET A 71 6.78 1.72 5.54
N TYR A 72 6.38 1.31 4.35
CA TYR A 72 7.25 1.19 3.17
C TYR A 72 6.67 2.04 2.05
N ILE A 73 7.50 2.88 1.44
CA ILE A 73 7.11 3.70 0.30
C ILE A 73 8.08 3.39 -0.84
N GLN A 74 7.56 2.89 -1.95
CA GLN A 74 8.34 2.60 -3.14
C GLN A 74 8.08 3.67 -4.20
N TYR A 75 9.13 4.07 -4.92
CA TYR A 75 9.03 4.93 -6.09
C TYR A 75 9.51 4.17 -7.32
N GLN A 76 8.76 4.23 -8.42
CA GLN A 76 9.04 3.57 -9.70
C GLN A 76 8.81 4.52 -10.89
#